data_AF-A0A418WCN0-F1
#
_entry.id   AF-A0A418WCN0-F1
#
_cell.length_a   1.000
_cell.length_b   1.000
_cell.length_c   1.000
_cell.angle_alpha   90.00
_cell.angle_beta   90.00
_cell.angle_gamma   90.00
#
_symmetry.space_group_name_H-M   'P 1'
#
loop_
_entity.id
_entity.type
_entity.pdbx_description
1 polymer ?
#
loop_
_entity_poly.entity_id
_entity_poly.type
_entity_poly.pdbx_seq_one_letter_code
_entity_poly.pdbx_strand_id
1 'polypeptide(L)'
;MSFVKNQSQIFFRSVAGQTYFFPPAGRLGKGYLVTPENKIRIETAIKRWFVAFVAWLIAQFILLSALDLDIAITIISAIFVIFIAISAIFMRRLTQGLEETAIRMSINEAIEDQARKITKRRLYYLLGSSLFMTAASIFAFVISLKDPGWNTAYAVLGFFLFSCGLTYYVHLARIRSRTMR
;
A
#
# COMPACT_ATOMS: atom_id res chain seq x y z
N MET A 1 14.54 -11.78 -18.48
CA MET A 1 15.78 -11.11 -18.01
C MET A 1 15.80 -11.21 -16.49
N SER A 2 16.88 -11.69 -15.86
CA SER A 2 16.91 -11.86 -14.40
C SER A 2 17.31 -10.57 -13.69
N PHE A 3 16.58 -10.16 -12.65
CA PHE A 3 16.93 -9.01 -11.81
C PHE A 3 17.68 -9.49 -10.57
N VAL A 4 18.77 -8.81 -10.23
CA VAL A 4 19.57 -9.12 -9.03
C VAL A 4 19.01 -8.33 -7.85
N LYS A 5 18.77 -9.08 -6.76
CA LYS A 5 18.08 -8.70 -5.52
C LYS A 5 18.72 -7.48 -4.84
N ASN A 6 17.93 -6.47 -4.47
CA ASN A 6 18.37 -5.38 -3.58
C ASN A 6 17.36 -5.14 -2.43
N GLN A 7 17.86 -4.60 -1.32
CA GLN A 7 17.20 -4.53 0.00
C GLN A 7 16.02 -3.56 0.10
N SER A 8 15.80 -2.67 -0.88
CA SER A 8 14.64 -1.78 -0.92
C SER A 8 13.57 -2.32 -1.87
N GLN A 9 12.34 -2.50 -1.37
CA GLN A 9 11.21 -3.16 -2.05
C GLN A 9 10.73 -2.47 -3.36
N ILE A 10 11.33 -1.34 -3.72
CA ILE A 10 10.88 -0.41 -4.76
C ILE A 10 11.91 -0.22 -5.87
N PHE A 11 13.14 -0.74 -5.69
CA PHE A 11 14.24 -0.62 -6.66
C PHE A 11 14.76 -1.99 -7.08
N PHE A 12 15.04 -2.12 -8.37
CA PHE A 12 15.46 -3.37 -9.01
C PHE A 12 16.83 -3.19 -9.62
N ARG A 13 17.72 -4.17 -9.48
CA ARG A 13 19.05 -4.12 -10.11
C ARG A 13 19.07 -5.04 -11.33
N SER A 14 19.53 -4.59 -12.50
CA SER A 14 19.79 -5.50 -13.62
C SER A 14 21.06 -6.31 -13.38
N VAL A 15 21.25 -7.35 -14.20
CA VAL A 15 22.49 -8.14 -14.27
C VAL A 15 23.71 -7.26 -14.56
N ALA A 16 23.54 -6.17 -15.31
CA ALA A 16 24.58 -5.19 -15.60
C ALA A 16 24.87 -4.23 -14.42
N GLY A 17 24.23 -4.42 -13.27
CA GLY A 17 24.48 -3.63 -12.06
C GLY A 17 23.74 -2.28 -12.00
N GLN A 18 22.97 -1.91 -13.02
CA GLN A 18 22.16 -0.69 -13.06
C GLN A 18 20.93 -0.82 -12.16
N THR A 19 20.49 0.29 -11.54
CA THR A 19 19.32 0.32 -10.66
C THR A 19 18.15 0.99 -11.35
N TYR A 20 16.97 0.36 -11.27
CA TYR A 20 15.73 0.84 -11.87
C TYR A 20 14.68 1.07 -10.79
N PHE A 21 13.86 2.09 -11.01
CA PHE A 21 12.68 2.38 -10.21
C PHE A 21 11.44 2.17 -11.06
N PHE A 22 10.51 1.37 -10.55
CA PHE A 22 9.21 1.13 -11.16
C PHE A 22 8.14 1.75 -10.24
N PRO A 23 7.55 2.89 -10.59
CA PRO A 23 6.60 3.57 -9.72
C PRO A 23 5.30 2.74 -9.64
N PRO A 24 4.78 2.42 -8.44
CA PRO A 24 3.58 1.60 -8.26
C PRO A 24 2.30 2.14 -8.92
N ALA A 25 2.27 3.44 -9.26
CA ALA A 25 1.19 4.10 -9.98
C ALA A 25 1.69 4.87 -11.23
N GLY A 26 2.92 4.59 -11.69
CA GLY A 26 3.52 5.25 -12.85
C GLY A 26 2.97 4.70 -14.16
N ARG A 27 3.14 5.46 -15.26
CA ARG A 27 2.77 5.06 -16.64
C ARG A 27 3.10 3.59 -16.92
N LEU A 28 2.10 2.71 -16.79
CA LEU A 28 2.05 1.35 -17.33
C LEU A 28 3.34 0.52 -17.15
N GLY A 29 3.90 0.50 -15.93
CA GLY A 29 5.04 -0.39 -15.61
C GLY A 29 6.37 -0.01 -16.26
N LYS A 30 6.53 1.23 -16.76
CA LYS A 30 7.82 1.72 -17.26
C LYS A 30 8.87 1.76 -16.15
N GLY A 31 10.07 1.27 -16.45
CA GLY A 31 11.25 1.42 -15.62
C GLY A 31 11.95 2.75 -15.86
N TYR A 32 12.44 3.35 -14.79
CA TYR A 32 13.26 4.56 -14.83
C TYR A 32 14.65 4.23 -14.32
N LEU A 33 15.69 4.68 -14.99
CA LEU A 33 17.07 4.48 -14.55
C LEU A 33 17.38 5.43 -13.39
N VAL A 34 17.98 4.90 -12.32
CA VAL A 34 18.20 5.62 -11.06
C VAL A 34 19.68 5.61 -10.69
N THR A 35 20.25 6.81 -10.57
CA THR A 35 21.58 7.03 -9.99
C THR A 35 21.55 6.89 -8.47
N PRO A 36 22.69 6.62 -7.80
CA PRO A 36 22.75 6.48 -6.34
C PRO A 36 22.17 7.69 -5.57
N GLU A 37 22.40 8.91 -6.07
CA GLU A 37 21.87 10.15 -5.51
C GLU A 37 20.34 10.21 -5.60
N ASN A 38 19.79 9.93 -6.80
CA ASN A 38 18.35 9.90 -7.02
C ASN A 38 17.66 8.80 -6.20
N LYS A 39 18.33 7.66 -5.97
CA LYS A 39 17.82 6.57 -5.14
C LYS A 39 17.52 7.04 -3.72
N ILE A 40 18.48 7.70 -3.06
CA ILE A 40 18.32 8.20 -1.69
C ILE A 40 17.19 9.23 -1.63
N ARG A 41 17.13 10.12 -2.62
CA ARG A 41 16.07 11.14 -2.74
C ARG A 41 14.69 10.50 -2.84
N ILE A 42 14.50 9.55 -3.76
CA ILE A 42 13.23 8.86 -3.99
C ILE A 42 12.83 8.06 -2.74
N GLU A 43 13.77 7.33 -2.13
CA GLU A 43 13.49 6.53 -0.94
C GLU A 43 13.05 7.40 0.25
N THR A 44 13.73 8.53 0.47
CA THR A 44 13.38 9.48 1.53
C THR A 44 12.02 10.12 1.27
N ALA A 45 11.74 10.50 0.02
CA ALA A 45 10.46 11.08 -0.37
C ALA A 45 9.32 10.08 -0.16
N ILE A 46 9.48 8.82 -0.56
CA ILE A 46 8.46 7.77 -0.36
C ILE A 46 8.25 7.50 1.13
N LYS A 47 9.30 7.45 1.94
CA LYS A 47 9.17 7.27 3.40
C LYS A 47 8.39 8.41 4.03
N ARG A 48 8.70 9.67 3.69
CA ARG A 48 7.94 10.84 4.17
C ARG A 48 6.49 10.79 3.72
N TRP A 49 6.24 10.41 2.47
CA TRP A 49 4.89 10.24 1.94
C TRP A 49 4.10 9.16 2.70
N PHE A 50 4.74 8.03 3.00
CA PHE A 50 4.13 6.96 3.79
C PHE A 50 3.79 7.41 5.22
N VAL A 51 4.68 8.15 5.88
CA VAL A 51 4.39 8.72 7.21
C VAL A 51 3.21 9.70 7.14
N ALA A 52 3.19 10.58 6.13
CA ALA A 52 2.08 11.51 5.92
C ALA A 52 0.75 10.77 5.66
N PHE A 53 0.79 9.68 4.89
CA PHE A 53 -0.38 8.83 4.64
C PHE A 53 -0.90 8.17 5.92
N VAL A 54 -0.01 7.63 6.76
CA VAL A 54 -0.41 7.04 8.05
C VAL A 54 -0.99 8.10 8.99
N ALA A 55 -0.36 9.27 9.08
CA ALA A 55 -0.87 10.39 9.87
C ALA A 55 -2.26 10.84 9.38
N TRP A 56 -2.45 10.89 8.07
CA TRP A 56 -3.72 11.20 7.45
C TRP A 56 -4.81 10.17 7.80
N LEU A 57 -4.50 8.87 7.76
CA LEU A 57 -5.45 7.82 8.20
C LEU A 57 -5.84 7.99 9.66
N ILE A 58 -4.88 8.25 10.55
CA ILE A 58 -5.16 8.49 11.98
C ILE A 58 -6.05 9.72 12.15
N ALA A 59 -5.77 10.81 11.43
CA ALA A 59 -6.60 12.01 11.47
C ALA A 59 -8.05 11.73 11.02
N GLN A 60 -8.27 10.86 10.04
CA GLN A 60 -9.63 10.46 9.65
C GLN A 60 -10.37 9.71 10.76
N PHE A 61 -9.69 8.81 11.47
CA PHE A 61 -10.30 8.14 12.63
C PHE A 61 -10.68 9.13 13.72
N ILE A 62 -9.83 10.12 14.00
CA ILE A 62 -10.14 11.18 14.98
C ILE A 62 -11.33 12.02 14.49
N LEU A 63 -11.36 12.38 13.21
CA LEU A 63 -12.43 13.18 12.62
C LEU A 63 -13.78 12.45 12.67
N LEU A 64 -13.76 11.15 12.36
CA LEU A 64 -14.92 10.29 12.55
C LEU A 64 -15.35 10.29 14.00
N SER A 65 -14.44 10.23 14.98
CA SER A 65 -14.81 10.23 16.41
C SER A 65 -15.37 11.55 16.96
N ALA A 66 -15.15 12.68 16.26
CA ALA A 66 -15.43 14.02 16.79
C ALA A 66 -16.61 14.73 16.11
N LEU A 67 -17.04 14.28 14.93
CA LEU A 67 -18.09 14.92 14.13
C LEU A 67 -19.22 13.94 13.84
N ASP A 68 -20.44 14.45 13.66
CA ASP A 68 -21.57 13.67 13.18
C ASP A 68 -21.22 12.92 11.89
N LEU A 69 -21.66 11.66 11.79
CA LEU A 69 -21.25 10.72 10.75
C LEU A 69 -21.45 11.28 9.33
N ASP A 70 -22.59 11.92 9.06
CA ASP A 70 -22.90 12.46 7.73
C ASP A 70 -21.94 13.59 7.32
N ILE A 71 -21.58 14.44 8.30
CA ILE A 71 -20.62 15.53 8.11
C ILE A 71 -19.22 14.95 7.96
N ALA A 72 -18.85 14.00 8.81
CA ALA A 72 -17.55 13.35 8.80
C ALA A 72 -17.30 12.61 7.47
N ILE A 73 -18.26 11.83 6.98
CA ILE A 73 -18.19 11.12 5.70
C ILE A 73 -18.00 12.12 4.55
N THR A 74 -18.75 13.21 4.53
CA THR A 74 -18.65 14.23 3.49
C THR A 74 -17.25 14.85 3.44
N ILE A 75 -16.73 15.25 4.61
CA ILE A 75 -15.40 15.84 4.73
C ILE A 75 -14.31 14.82 4.35
N ILE A 76 -14.40 13.59 4.85
CA ILE A 76 -13.46 12.51 4.56
C ILE A 76 -13.41 12.19 3.07
N SER A 77 -14.57 12.13 2.41
CA SER A 77 -14.68 11.86 0.98
C SER A 77 -14.02 12.98 0.17
N ALA A 78 -14.28 14.25 0.51
CA ALA A 78 -13.67 15.40 -0.15
C ALA A 78 -12.13 15.40 0.02
N ILE A 79 -11.65 15.18 1.25
CA ILE A 79 -10.23 15.10 1.55
C ILE A 79 -9.59 13.90 0.82
N PHE A 80 -10.28 12.77 0.71
CA PHE A 80 -9.75 11.60 0.01
C PHE A 80 -9.52 11.87 -1.48
N VAL A 81 -10.44 12.57 -2.15
CA VAL A 81 -10.25 13.00 -3.54
C VAL A 81 -9.03 13.91 -3.68
N ILE A 82 -8.88 14.88 -2.76
CA ILE A 82 -7.70 15.76 -2.72
C ILE A 82 -6.43 14.94 -2.50
N PHE A 83 -6.45 13.97 -1.59
CA PHE A 83 -5.31 13.10 -1.30
C PHE A 83 -4.89 12.28 -2.54
N ILE A 84 -5.85 11.74 -3.30
CA ILE A 84 -5.58 11.04 -4.57
C ILE A 84 -4.91 11.99 -5.57
N ALA A 85 -5.43 13.22 -5.71
CA ALA A 85 -4.85 14.21 -6.63
C ALA A 85 -3.41 14.58 -6.25
N ILE A 86 -3.14 14.83 -4.96
CA ILE A 86 -1.78 15.13 -4.48
C ILE A 86 -0.87 13.91 -4.67
N SER A 87 -1.36 12.69 -4.41
CA SER A 87 -0.61 11.44 -4.65
C SER A 87 -0.18 11.32 -6.11
N ALA A 88 -1.09 11.59 -7.04
CA ALA A 88 -0.80 11.53 -8.47
C ALA A 88 0.25 12.57 -8.89
N ILE A 89 0.15 13.81 -8.37
CA ILE A 89 1.14 14.87 -8.61
C ILE A 89 2.50 14.49 -8.04
N PHE A 90 2.53 13.96 -6.81
CA PHE A 90 3.75 13.50 -6.14
C PHE A 90 4.45 12.41 -6.95
N MET A 91 3.71 11.42 -7.44
CA MET A 91 4.25 10.34 -8.28
C MET A 91 4.81 10.86 -9.61
N ARG A 92 4.16 11.86 -10.21
CA ARG A 92 4.68 12.54 -11.41
C ARG A 92 5.97 13.31 -11.12
N ARG A 93 6.06 13.99 -9.97
CA ARG A 93 7.28 14.69 -9.54
C ARG A 93 8.44 13.74 -9.23
N LEU A 94 8.16 12.57 -8.66
CA LEU A 94 9.18 11.54 -8.37
C LEU A 94 9.86 11.01 -9.63
N THR A 95 9.13 10.96 -10.74
CA THR A 95 9.60 10.45 -12.03
C THR A 95 10.17 11.53 -12.95
N GLN A 96 9.96 12.80 -12.61
CA GLN A 96 10.45 13.93 -13.40
C GLN A 96 11.97 14.01 -13.36
N GLY A 97 12.59 14.05 -14.54
CA GLY A 97 14.05 14.11 -14.71
C GLY A 97 14.76 12.76 -14.58
N LEU A 98 14.03 11.64 -14.48
CA LEU A 98 14.61 10.31 -14.63
C LEU A 98 14.54 9.86 -16.09
N GLU A 99 15.58 9.16 -16.54
CA GLU A 99 15.64 8.60 -17.89
C GLU A 99 14.66 7.42 -18.01
N GLU A 100 13.73 7.52 -18.95
CA GLU A 100 12.78 6.44 -19.26
C GLU A 100 13.51 5.29 -19.95
N THR A 101 13.26 4.06 -19.51
CA THR A 101 13.83 2.86 -20.14
C THR A 101 12.76 2.10 -20.91
N ALA A 102 13.18 1.35 -21.93
CA ALA A 102 12.29 0.43 -22.65
C ALA A 102 11.86 -0.77 -21.79
N ILE A 103 12.51 -0.98 -20.64
CA ILE A 103 12.21 -2.07 -19.73
C ILE A 103 10.85 -1.82 -19.09
N ARG A 104 9.95 -2.79 -19.23
CA ARG A 104 8.65 -2.78 -18.58
C ARG A 104 8.59 -3.92 -17.58
N MET A 105 8.01 -3.64 -16.43
CA MET A 105 7.68 -4.64 -15.44
C MET A 105 6.18 -4.87 -15.46
N SER A 106 5.77 -6.12 -15.67
CA SER A 106 4.36 -6.47 -15.52
C SER A 106 3.94 -6.42 -14.05
N ILE A 107 2.66 -6.17 -13.80
CA ILE A 107 2.10 -6.19 -12.45
C ILE A 107 2.33 -7.57 -11.80
N ASN A 108 2.22 -8.65 -12.57
CA ASN A 108 2.45 -10.02 -12.10
C ASN A 108 3.91 -10.22 -11.64
N GLU A 109 4.89 -9.75 -12.41
CA GLU A 109 6.31 -9.82 -12.00
C GLU A 109 6.58 -9.00 -10.75
N ALA A 110 5.96 -7.81 -10.62
CA ALA A 110 6.10 -6.98 -9.43
C ALA A 110 5.52 -7.67 -8.18
N ILE A 111 4.34 -8.28 -8.30
CA ILE A 111 3.70 -9.04 -7.22
C ILE A 111 4.52 -10.29 -6.88
N GLU A 112 4.99 -11.04 -7.87
CA GLU A 112 5.82 -12.22 -7.64
C GLU A 112 7.13 -11.90 -6.93
N ASP A 113 7.80 -10.82 -7.32
CA ASP A 113 9.04 -10.38 -6.67
C ASP A 113 8.79 -9.92 -5.23
N GLN A 114 7.72 -9.16 -4.98
CA GLN A 114 7.31 -8.80 -3.62
C GLN A 114 6.98 -10.04 -2.78
N ALA A 115 6.25 -11.00 -3.34
CA ALA A 115 5.86 -12.22 -2.65
C ALA A 115 7.05 -13.06 -2.19
N ARG A 116 8.09 -13.16 -3.03
CA ARG A 116 9.34 -13.85 -2.69
C ARG A 116 10.12 -13.15 -1.56
N LYS A 117 9.95 -11.84 -1.40
CA LYS A 117 10.63 -11.03 -0.37
C LYS A 117 9.90 -11.03 0.98
N ILE A 118 8.63 -11.44 1.03
CA ILE A 118 7.86 -11.48 2.28
C ILE A 118 8.21 -12.73 3.10
N THR A 119 8.73 -12.50 4.31
CA THR A 119 9.05 -13.59 5.25
C THR A 119 7.77 -14.24 5.78
N LYS A 120 7.84 -15.53 6.18
CA LYS A 120 6.69 -16.24 6.79
C LYS A 120 6.15 -15.47 8.00
N ARG A 121 7.03 -14.88 8.82
CA ARG A 121 6.66 -14.05 9.97
C ARG A 121 5.79 -12.85 9.57
N ARG A 122 6.14 -12.12 8.50
CA ARG A 122 5.34 -10.99 8.00
C ARG A 122 3.96 -11.42 7.51
N LEU A 123 3.85 -12.60 6.88
CA LEU A 123 2.56 -13.19 6.52
C LEU A 123 1.68 -13.46 7.75
N TYR A 124 2.25 -14.00 8.84
CA TYR A 124 1.53 -14.20 10.08
C TYR A 124 1.15 -12.90 10.79
N TYR A 125 2.01 -11.87 10.77
CA TYR A 125 1.63 -10.56 11.30
C TYR A 125 0.47 -9.94 10.54
N LEU A 126 0.46 -10.08 9.21
CA LEU A 126 -0.62 -9.56 8.37
C LEU A 126 -1.94 -10.31 8.60
N LEU A 127 -1.87 -11.64 8.76
CA LEU A 127 -3.03 -12.45 9.14
C LEU A 127 -3.53 -12.07 10.54
N GLY A 128 -2.64 -11.99 11.52
CA GLY A 128 -2.95 -11.62 12.90
C GLY A 128 -3.56 -10.22 13.00
N SER A 129 -3.00 -9.23 12.31
CA SER A 129 -3.55 -7.87 12.29
C SER A 129 -4.92 -7.81 11.60
N SER A 130 -5.12 -8.59 10.53
CA SER A 130 -6.43 -8.67 9.86
C SER A 130 -7.50 -9.32 10.75
N LEU A 131 -7.16 -10.40 11.46
CA LEU A 131 -8.05 -11.05 12.44
C LEU A 131 -8.36 -10.13 13.62
N PHE A 132 -7.36 -9.42 14.14
CA PHE A 132 -7.53 -8.45 15.22
C PHE A 132 -8.46 -7.29 14.79
N MET A 133 -8.26 -6.73 13.59
CA MET A 133 -9.14 -5.69 13.03
C MET A 133 -10.59 -6.20 12.88
N THR A 134 -10.77 -7.45 12.47
CA THR A 134 -12.09 -8.08 12.36
C THR A 134 -12.74 -8.24 13.72
N ALA A 135 -12.00 -8.75 14.71
CA ALA A 135 -12.49 -8.92 16.06
C ALA A 135 -12.86 -7.57 16.70
N ALA A 136 -12.02 -6.54 16.51
CA ALA A 136 -12.30 -5.18 16.97
C ALA A 136 -13.56 -4.60 16.30
N SER A 137 -13.74 -4.86 15.00
CA SER A 137 -14.91 -4.43 14.23
C SER A 137 -16.20 -5.14 14.68
N ILE A 138 -16.15 -6.44 14.94
CA ILE A 138 -17.28 -7.21 15.52
C ILE A 138 -17.58 -6.73 16.94
N PHE A 139 -16.56 -6.48 17.76
CA PHE A 139 -16.74 -6.00 19.13
C PHE A 139 -17.36 -4.60 19.16
N ALA A 140 -16.89 -3.70 18.30
CA ALA A 140 -17.51 -2.39 18.09
C ALA A 140 -18.97 -2.53 17.65
N PHE A 141 -19.28 -3.44 16.73
CA PHE A 141 -20.65 -3.72 16.31
C PHE A 141 -21.54 -4.21 17.48
N VAL A 142 -21.04 -5.12 18.32
CA VAL A 142 -21.80 -5.69 19.45
C VAL A 142 -22.04 -4.68 20.57
N ILE A 143 -21.02 -3.90 20.96
CA ILE A 143 -21.18 -2.84 21.98
C ILE A 143 -22.21 -1.80 21.52
N SER A 144 -22.23 -1.57 20.22
CA SER A 144 -23.00 -0.50 19.61
C SER A 144 -24.40 -0.90 19.14
N LEU A 145 -24.89 -2.09 19.48
CA LEU A 145 -26.30 -2.47 19.31
C LEU A 145 -27.29 -1.50 20.00
N LYS A 146 -26.80 -0.57 20.83
CA LYS A 146 -27.57 0.51 21.45
C LYS A 146 -27.73 1.78 20.60
N ASP A 147 -26.84 2.04 19.62
CA ASP A 147 -26.91 3.24 18.76
C ASP A 147 -26.44 2.91 17.32
N PRO A 148 -27.34 2.75 16.34
CA PRO A 148 -27.05 2.03 15.10
C PRO A 148 -26.23 2.81 14.04
N GLY A 149 -26.30 4.15 14.02
CA GLY A 149 -25.83 4.94 12.87
C GLY A 149 -24.33 4.86 12.58
N TRP A 150 -23.49 5.00 13.60
CA TRP A 150 -22.03 5.07 13.44
C TRP A 150 -21.37 3.70 13.22
N ASN A 151 -22.06 2.63 13.57
CA ASN A 151 -21.42 1.36 13.87
C ASN A 151 -21.47 0.37 12.70
N THR A 152 -22.41 0.56 11.78
CA THR A 152 -22.43 -0.18 10.51
C THR A 152 -21.24 0.24 9.63
N ALA A 153 -20.84 1.51 9.65
CA ALA A 153 -19.69 2.00 8.88
C ALA A 153 -18.37 1.38 9.35
N TYR A 154 -18.12 1.28 10.66
CA TYR A 154 -16.94 0.61 11.22
C TYR A 154 -16.97 -0.91 11.00
N ALA A 155 -18.16 -1.53 11.04
CA ALA A 155 -18.35 -2.94 10.70
C ALA A 155 -17.97 -3.24 9.23
N VAL A 156 -18.49 -2.42 8.31
CA VAL A 156 -18.22 -2.53 6.87
C VAL A 156 -16.74 -2.24 6.57
N LEU A 157 -16.16 -1.22 7.19
CA LEU A 157 -14.73 -0.91 7.03
C LEU A 157 -13.84 -2.04 7.54
N GLY A 158 -14.13 -2.60 8.72
CA GLY A 158 -13.38 -3.73 9.27
C GLY A 158 -13.49 -4.98 8.42
N PHE A 159 -14.69 -5.30 7.92
CA PHE A 159 -14.90 -6.40 6.98
C PHE A 159 -14.16 -6.19 5.65
N PHE A 160 -14.15 -4.97 5.13
CA PHE A 160 -13.42 -4.61 3.91
C PHE A 160 -11.91 -4.78 4.10
N LEU A 161 -11.35 -4.23 5.19
CA LEU A 161 -9.93 -4.36 5.53
C LEU A 161 -9.52 -5.83 5.72
N PHE A 162 -10.37 -6.62 6.38
CA PHE A 162 -10.16 -8.07 6.51
C PHE A 162 -10.18 -8.77 5.16
N SER A 163 -11.17 -8.50 4.31
CA SER A 163 -11.30 -9.11 2.99
C SER A 163 -10.10 -8.79 2.10
N CYS A 164 -9.64 -7.53 2.11
CA CYS A 164 -8.40 -7.12 1.44
C CYS A 164 -7.18 -7.85 2.00
N GLY A 165 -7.03 -7.91 3.32
CA GLY A 165 -5.92 -8.59 4.00
C GLY A 165 -5.87 -10.09 3.72
N LEU A 166 -7.03 -10.76 3.77
CA LEU A 166 -7.18 -12.19 3.49
C LEU A 166 -6.92 -12.50 2.02
N THR A 167 -7.47 -11.71 1.10
CA THR A 167 -7.21 -11.86 -0.34
C THR A 167 -5.72 -11.70 -0.63
N TYR A 168 -5.08 -10.69 -0.05
CA TYR A 168 -3.64 -10.47 -0.18
C TYR A 168 -2.83 -11.64 0.41
N TYR A 169 -3.21 -12.15 1.58
CA TYR A 169 -2.58 -13.32 2.20
C TYR A 169 -2.69 -14.57 1.31
N VAL A 170 -3.90 -14.91 0.83
CA VAL A 170 -4.14 -16.08 -0.02
C VAL A 170 -3.35 -15.96 -1.32
N HIS A 171 -3.33 -14.78 -1.93
CA HIS A 171 -2.60 -14.55 -3.17
C HIS A 171 -1.08 -14.72 -3.00
N LEU A 172 -0.52 -14.19 -1.91
CA LEU A 172 0.89 -14.36 -1.54
C LEU A 172 1.24 -15.81 -1.19
N ALA A 173 0.37 -16.49 -0.44
CA ALA A 173 0.56 -17.89 -0.06
C ALA A 173 0.56 -18.80 -1.30
N ARG A 174 -0.34 -18.56 -2.26
CA ARG A 174 -0.43 -19.31 -3.52
C ARG A 174 0.79 -19.12 -4.42
N ILE A 175 1.31 -17.91 -4.51
CA ILE A 175 2.55 -17.64 -5.27
C ILE A 175 3.72 -18.38 -4.62
N ARG A 176 3.82 -18.32 -3.30
CA ARG A 176 4.89 -18.99 -2.55
C ARG A 176 4.86 -20.52 -2.69
N SER A 177 3.67 -21.14 -2.70
CA SER A 177 3.54 -22.59 -2.89
C SER A 177 3.96 -23.05 -4.28
N ARG A 178 3.84 -22.18 -5.30
CA ARG A 178 4.32 -22.47 -6.66
C ARG A 178 5.85 -22.38 -6.78
N THR A 179 6.49 -21.50 -6.02
CA THR A 179 7.97 -21.35 -6.04
C THR A 179 8.71 -22.46 -5.29
N MET A 180 8.02 -23.28 -4.48
CA MET A 180 8.61 -24.41 -3.75
C MET A 180 8.43 -25.77 -4.46
N ARG A 181 7.80 -25.79 -5.64
CA ARG A 181 7.81 -26.94 -6.57
C ARG A 181 8.82 -26.66 -7.67
#